data_AF-A0A8R1ITZ6-F1
#
_entry.id   AF-A0A8R1ITZ6-F1
#
_cell.length_a   1.000
_cell.length_b   1.000
_cell.length_c   1.000
_cell.angle_alpha   90.00
_cell.angle_beta   90.00
_cell.angle_gamma   90.00
#
_symmetry.space_group_name_H-M   'P 1'
#
loop_
_entity.id
_entity.type
_entity.pdbx_description
1 polymer ?
#
loop_
_entity_poly.entity_id
_entity_poly.type
_entity_poly.pdbx_seq_one_letter_code
_entity_poly.pdbx_strand_id
1 'polypeptide(L)'
;MNAPCSSDNRNSTPLITPRFSTTQCSFNASSNMKMAKINRLFLFFVALFFLGTVEAKYSDAWVRQRFPTIFAATEAPDPARCLEKLFRSYEIKKHVQVPCDELGALDTCSGLSFASHDDKAIVLVFRGTKGTIQLLVESEELVYRNKTQWYGGGQVGFYFARAFNVVWNNGMKDDFNTLRSKYPGYEIWVGGHSLGGSMAALASNYLVANQLVKSSKIKLVTFGEPRTGNKEFADQHDALVPFSYRVIHRKDIVPHLPLDGMDGFHHHRNEIWYNNDMSTPDFVECDEQEGRNCSDAELDWLIKDHHRYFGVYMYYYGARNCTGDPAN
;
A
#
# COMPACT_ATOMS: atom_id res chain seq x y z
N MET A 1 -33.22 17.99 39.94
CA MET A 1 -34.44 17.61 40.69
C MET A 1 -35.38 18.79 40.61
N ASN A 2 -36.62 18.81 40.13
CA ASN A 2 -37.53 17.92 39.40
C ASN A 2 -38.57 18.87 38.75
N ALA A 3 -39.05 18.56 37.54
CA ALA A 3 -40.19 19.22 36.88
C ALA A 3 -41.53 18.76 37.54
N PRO A 4 -42.75 19.27 37.20
CA PRO A 4 -43.36 19.07 35.87
C PRO A 4 -44.38 20.14 35.36
N CYS A 5 -44.82 19.91 34.12
CA CYS A 5 -45.82 20.63 33.30
C CYS A 5 -47.30 20.36 33.66
N SER A 6 -48.21 21.22 33.16
CA SER A 6 -49.60 20.93 32.69
C SER A 6 -50.16 22.24 32.08
N SER A 7 -50.92 22.35 30.98
CA SER A 7 -51.98 21.50 30.43
C SER A 7 -52.24 21.77 28.92
N ASP A 8 -52.73 20.74 28.24
CA ASP A 8 -53.29 20.71 26.88
C ASP A 8 -54.65 21.43 26.77
N ASN A 9 -54.97 21.99 25.58
CA ASN A 9 -56.16 21.56 24.84
C ASN A 9 -56.19 21.97 23.35
N ARG A 10 -56.71 21.04 22.53
CA ARG A 10 -56.87 21.01 21.06
C ARG A 10 -57.96 22.03 20.60
N ASN A 11 -58.18 22.42 19.34
CA ASN A 11 -58.07 21.74 18.05
C ASN A 11 -58.35 22.74 16.89
N SER A 12 -58.03 22.34 15.65
CA SER A 12 -58.51 22.80 14.32
C SER A 12 -57.57 23.65 13.42
N THR A 13 -57.24 23.02 12.27
CA THR A 13 -56.48 23.39 11.05
C THR A 13 -57.29 24.29 10.08
N PRO A 14 -56.80 24.79 8.89
CA PRO A 14 -55.60 24.40 8.10
C PRO A 14 -54.73 25.53 7.45
N LEU A 15 -53.61 25.08 6.86
CA LEU A 15 -52.65 25.66 5.89
C LEU A 15 -52.98 26.98 5.16
N ILE A 16 -52.03 27.94 5.13
CA ILE A 16 -51.63 28.78 3.95
C ILE A 16 -50.19 29.34 4.17
N THR A 17 -49.28 29.19 3.19
CA THR A 17 -47.95 29.87 3.07
C THR A 17 -48.06 31.33 2.62
N PRO A 18 -47.12 32.23 2.97
CA PRO A 18 -46.42 32.92 1.85
C PRO A 18 -44.96 33.35 2.06
N ARG A 19 -44.36 33.64 0.90
CA ARG A 19 -43.01 34.11 0.54
C ARG A 19 -42.57 35.43 1.19
N PHE A 20 -41.27 35.52 1.47
CA PHE A 20 -40.55 36.78 1.72
C PHE A 20 -40.22 37.50 0.40
N SER A 21 -40.47 38.81 0.39
CA SER A 21 -40.09 39.78 -0.65
C SER A 21 -38.95 40.64 -0.10
N THR A 22 -37.82 40.71 -0.80
CA THR A 22 -36.76 41.70 -0.55
C THR A 22 -36.65 42.66 -1.74
N THR A 23 -36.76 43.94 -1.41
CA THR A 23 -36.85 45.10 -2.29
C THR A 23 -35.48 45.43 -2.90
N GLN A 24 -35.42 45.65 -4.22
CA GLN A 24 -34.29 46.25 -4.92
C GLN A 24 -34.42 47.78 -4.91
N CYS A 25 -33.33 48.48 -4.59
CA CYS A 25 -33.18 49.91 -4.86
C CYS A 25 -32.25 50.11 -6.07
N SER A 26 -32.75 50.88 -7.05
CA SER A 26 -32.04 51.29 -8.27
C SER A 26 -31.49 52.70 -8.09
N PHE A 27 -30.30 52.99 -8.62
CA PHE A 27 -29.83 54.36 -8.86
C PHE A 27 -29.26 54.49 -10.28
N ASN A 28 -29.78 55.47 -11.01
CA ASN A 28 -29.44 55.84 -12.38
C ASN A 28 -28.07 56.56 -12.45
N ALA A 29 -27.29 56.23 -13.47
CA ALA A 29 -26.04 56.89 -13.81
C ALA A 29 -26.26 57.97 -14.88
N SER A 30 -25.64 59.14 -14.69
CA SER A 30 -25.35 60.10 -15.77
C SER A 30 -24.23 61.05 -15.36
N SER A 31 -23.06 60.92 -15.96
CA SER A 31 -22.32 62.04 -16.56
C SER A 31 -21.07 61.53 -17.29
N ASN A 32 -20.86 62.11 -18.47
CA ASN A 32 -19.77 61.82 -19.39
C ASN A 32 -18.44 62.43 -18.91
N MET A 33 -17.36 61.66 -18.99
CA MET A 33 -16.02 62.22 -19.21
C MET A 33 -15.20 61.29 -20.10
N LYS A 34 -14.86 61.77 -21.31
CA LYS A 34 -13.96 61.11 -22.25
C LYS A 34 -12.52 61.26 -21.74
N MET A 35 -11.74 60.17 -21.69
CA MET A 35 -10.31 60.24 -21.99
C MET A 35 -9.69 58.85 -22.27
N ALA A 36 -8.89 58.82 -23.36
CA ALA A 36 -7.81 57.91 -23.70
C ALA A 36 -8.08 56.39 -23.87
N LYS A 37 -8.05 55.94 -25.14
CA LYS A 37 -7.78 54.54 -25.50
C LYS A 37 -6.34 54.18 -25.07
N ILE A 38 -6.21 53.39 -24.00
CA ILE A 38 -4.96 52.68 -23.69
C ILE A 38 -5.12 51.26 -24.21
N ASN A 39 -4.40 50.95 -25.29
CA ASN A 39 -4.26 49.60 -25.82
C ASN A 39 -3.41 48.79 -24.83
N ARG A 40 -4.03 48.09 -23.87
CA ARG A 40 -3.31 47.13 -23.02
C ARG A 40 -3.38 45.76 -23.69
N LEU A 41 -2.32 45.43 -24.41
CA LEU A 41 -2.02 44.06 -24.81
C LEU A 41 -1.81 43.25 -23.52
N PHE A 42 -2.82 42.46 -23.14
CA PHE A 42 -2.71 41.51 -22.02
C PHE A 42 -1.89 40.31 -22.51
N LEU A 43 -0.57 40.37 -22.34
CA LEU A 43 0.29 39.21 -22.50
C LEU A 43 0.04 38.27 -21.30
N PHE A 44 -0.85 37.31 -21.49
CA PHE A 44 -0.92 36.12 -20.64
C PHE A 44 0.35 35.30 -20.86
N PHE A 45 1.40 35.55 -20.08
CA PHE A 45 2.46 34.57 -19.89
C PHE A 45 1.93 33.47 -18.97
N VAL A 46 1.26 32.49 -19.55
CA VAL A 46 1.12 31.17 -18.91
C VAL A 46 2.48 30.51 -19.04
N ALA A 47 3.36 30.74 -18.05
CA ALA A 47 4.52 29.89 -17.86
C ALA A 47 4.01 28.54 -17.38
N LEU A 48 3.73 27.63 -18.33
CA LEU A 48 3.65 26.20 -18.04
C LEU A 48 5.04 25.74 -17.61
N PHE A 49 5.33 25.87 -16.33
CA PHE A 49 6.35 25.06 -15.70
C PHE A 49 5.83 23.63 -15.70
N PHE A 50 6.08 22.90 -16.79
CA PHE A 50 6.20 21.45 -16.71
C PHE A 50 7.47 21.18 -15.91
N LEU A 51 7.36 21.28 -14.58
CA LEU A 51 8.17 20.43 -13.71
C LEU A 51 7.62 19.03 -13.93
N GLY A 52 8.07 18.38 -15.01
CA GLY A 52 7.92 16.95 -15.16
C GLY A 52 8.63 16.36 -13.95
N THR A 53 7.86 15.95 -12.94
CA THR A 53 8.37 15.04 -11.93
C THR A 53 8.73 13.79 -12.71
N VAL A 54 10.03 13.54 -12.86
CA VAL A 54 10.51 12.24 -13.32
C VAL A 54 10.00 11.26 -12.27
N GLU A 55 8.89 10.60 -12.59
CA GLU A 55 8.34 9.55 -11.76
C GLU A 55 9.43 8.48 -11.61
N ALA A 56 9.81 8.20 -10.37
CA ALA A 56 10.87 7.25 -10.10
C ALA A 56 10.40 5.89 -10.67
N LYS A 57 11.19 5.30 -11.57
CA LYS A 57 10.88 4.03 -12.19
C LYS A 57 11.45 2.86 -11.39
N TYR A 58 10.94 1.66 -11.65
CA TYR A 58 11.53 0.42 -11.17
C TYR A 58 13.03 0.31 -11.52
N SER A 59 13.80 -0.30 -10.62
CA SER A 59 15.23 -0.54 -10.80
C SER A 59 15.59 -1.92 -10.25
N ASP A 60 15.82 -2.90 -11.14
CA ASP A 60 16.25 -4.26 -10.76
C ASP A 60 17.43 -4.21 -9.79
N ALA A 61 18.49 -3.47 -10.10
CA ALA A 61 19.69 -3.42 -9.26
C ALA A 61 19.38 -2.97 -7.82
N TRP A 62 18.44 -2.04 -7.64
CA TRP A 62 18.05 -1.56 -6.32
C TRP A 62 17.21 -2.60 -5.58
N VAL A 63 16.24 -3.20 -6.27
CA VAL A 63 15.35 -4.22 -5.71
C VAL A 63 16.13 -5.49 -5.35
N ARG A 64 16.85 -6.07 -6.32
CA ARG A 64 17.69 -7.26 -6.19
C ARG A 64 18.69 -7.16 -5.04
N GLN A 65 19.35 -6.01 -4.90
CA GLN A 65 20.40 -5.85 -3.88
C GLN A 65 19.84 -5.73 -2.45
N ARG A 66 18.62 -5.23 -2.27
CA ARG A 66 18.07 -4.88 -0.95
C ARG A 66 16.93 -5.78 -0.53
N PHE A 67 15.87 -5.84 -1.33
CA PHE A 67 14.58 -6.35 -0.91
C PHE A 67 14.56 -7.84 -0.56
N PRO A 68 15.31 -8.74 -1.23
CA PRO A 68 15.37 -10.15 -0.81
C PRO A 68 15.87 -10.31 0.63
N THR A 69 16.91 -9.56 1.02
CA THR A 69 17.47 -9.63 2.38
C THR A 69 16.62 -8.85 3.38
N ILE A 70 16.01 -7.72 3.00
CA ILE A 70 15.04 -7.00 3.84
C ILE A 70 13.84 -7.88 4.17
N PHE A 71 13.29 -8.57 3.17
CA PHE A 71 12.12 -9.44 3.35
C PHE A 71 12.49 -10.64 4.21
N ALA A 72 13.58 -11.33 3.90
CA ALA A 72 14.08 -12.45 4.69
C ALA A 72 14.39 -12.07 6.17
N ALA A 73 14.73 -10.81 6.46
CA ALA A 73 14.98 -10.36 7.83
C ALA A 73 13.75 -10.55 8.75
N THR A 74 12.53 -10.54 8.21
CA THR A 74 11.30 -10.79 8.99
C THR A 74 11.11 -12.26 9.38
N GLU A 75 11.86 -13.17 8.77
CA GLU A 75 11.92 -14.59 9.10
C GLU A 75 13.08 -14.93 10.04
N ALA A 76 14.01 -13.99 10.23
CA ALA A 76 15.21 -14.19 10.99
C ALA A 76 14.95 -14.20 12.51
N PRO A 77 15.55 -15.14 13.26
CA PRO A 77 15.63 -15.06 14.71
C PRO A 77 16.24 -13.74 15.20
N ASP A 78 17.26 -13.26 14.49
CA ASP A 78 17.91 -11.96 14.72
C ASP A 78 17.97 -11.15 13.41
N PRO A 79 16.98 -10.28 13.15
CA PRO A 79 16.93 -9.48 11.93
C PRO A 79 18.14 -8.55 11.75
N ALA A 80 18.82 -8.14 12.82
CA ALA A 80 19.99 -7.28 12.73
C ALA A 80 21.10 -7.92 11.89
N ARG A 81 21.27 -9.25 12.00
CA ARG A 81 22.25 -10.01 11.20
C ARG A 81 21.99 -9.95 9.70
N CYS A 82 20.73 -9.86 9.30
CA CYS A 82 20.35 -9.64 7.91
C CYS A 82 20.67 -8.21 7.48
N LEU A 83 20.31 -7.22 8.31
CA LEU A 83 20.51 -5.79 8.00
C LEU A 83 21.99 -5.40 7.92
N GLU A 84 22.86 -5.97 8.76
CA GLU A 84 24.32 -5.75 8.74
C GLU A 84 24.99 -6.11 7.40
N LYS A 85 24.37 -6.99 6.61
CA LYS A 85 24.86 -7.37 5.27
C LYS A 85 24.56 -6.31 4.22
N LEU A 86 23.55 -5.48 4.46
CA LEU A 86 23.07 -4.48 3.52
C LEU A 86 23.53 -3.06 3.89
N PHE A 87 23.44 -2.71 5.17
CA PHE A 87 23.54 -1.34 5.64
C PHE A 87 24.73 -1.18 6.57
N ARG A 88 25.54 -0.16 6.31
CA ARG A 88 26.63 0.27 7.18
C ARG A 88 26.09 1.04 8.37
N SER A 89 25.01 1.80 8.16
CA SER A 89 24.40 2.64 9.19
C SER A 89 22.88 2.49 9.19
N TYR A 90 22.36 1.86 10.23
CA TYR A 90 20.92 1.63 10.40
C TYR A 90 20.49 1.71 11.87
N GLU A 91 19.21 2.04 12.10
CA GLU A 91 18.56 2.01 13.41
C GLU A 91 17.35 1.08 13.34
N ILE A 92 17.49 -0.13 13.88
CA ILE A 92 16.42 -1.14 13.97
C ILE A 92 15.53 -0.91 15.19
N LYS A 93 14.23 -1.13 15.03
CA LYS A 93 13.23 -1.13 16.12
C LYS A 93 12.82 -2.56 16.48
N LYS A 94 11.73 -2.71 17.23
CA LYS A 94 11.31 -4.02 17.72
C LYS A 94 10.88 -4.90 16.53
N HIS A 95 11.37 -6.14 16.48
CA HIS A 95 10.77 -7.15 15.62
C HIS A 95 9.43 -7.57 16.24
N VAL A 96 8.33 -7.05 15.68
CA VAL A 96 6.97 -7.37 16.14
C VAL A 96 6.61 -8.74 15.60
N GLN A 97 6.29 -9.68 16.49
CA GLN A 97 5.78 -11.01 16.15
C GLN A 97 4.53 -11.26 16.98
N VAL A 98 3.41 -11.50 16.31
CA VAL A 98 2.08 -11.57 16.93
C VAL A 98 1.27 -12.70 16.32
N PRO A 99 0.44 -13.42 17.10
CA PRO A 99 -0.52 -14.36 16.52
C PRO A 99 -1.51 -13.60 15.62
N CYS A 100 -1.74 -14.10 14.40
CA CYS A 100 -2.71 -13.48 13.48
C CYS A 100 -3.91 -14.36 13.10
N ASP A 101 -3.87 -15.66 13.40
CA ASP A 101 -4.99 -16.60 13.18
C ASP A 101 -5.79 -16.88 14.46
N GLU A 102 -7.13 -16.90 14.35
CA GLU A 102 -8.03 -17.26 15.46
C GLU A 102 -8.25 -18.77 15.62
N LEU A 103 -7.98 -19.56 14.57
CA LEU A 103 -8.43 -20.96 14.50
C LEU A 103 -7.41 -21.99 14.97
N GLY A 104 -6.23 -21.60 15.46
CA GLY A 104 -5.27 -22.59 15.95
C GLY A 104 -3.88 -22.10 16.29
N ALA A 105 -3.74 -21.08 17.14
CA ALA A 105 -2.60 -20.80 18.04
C ALA A 105 -1.11 -20.97 17.58
N LEU A 106 -0.78 -21.20 16.31
CA LEU A 106 0.58 -21.51 15.85
C LEU A 106 1.11 -20.52 14.81
N ASP A 107 0.22 -19.74 14.23
CA ASP A 107 0.51 -18.90 13.07
C ASP A 107 0.72 -17.43 13.48
N THR A 108 1.95 -16.98 13.27
CA THR A 108 2.40 -15.63 13.62
C THR A 108 2.51 -14.78 12.37
N CYS A 109 2.15 -13.51 12.48
CA CYS A 109 2.51 -12.48 11.53
C CYS A 109 3.65 -11.66 12.13
N SER A 110 4.53 -11.12 11.28
CA SER A 110 5.63 -10.29 11.75
C SER A 110 5.75 -8.97 11.00
N GLY A 111 6.27 -7.98 11.70
CA GLY A 111 6.57 -6.66 11.17
C GLY A 111 7.91 -6.18 11.71
N LEU A 112 8.71 -5.59 10.83
CA LEU A 112 9.99 -5.00 11.19
C LEU A 112 10.08 -3.56 10.67
N SER A 113 10.44 -2.66 11.58
CA SER A 113 10.66 -1.25 11.30
C SER A 113 12.13 -0.90 11.53
N PHE A 114 12.76 -0.21 10.59
CA PHE A 114 14.11 0.31 10.79
C PHE A 114 14.37 1.55 9.93
N ALA A 115 15.37 2.35 10.29
CA ALA A 115 15.89 3.41 9.42
C ALA A 115 17.21 2.98 8.79
N SER A 116 17.36 3.12 7.47
CA SER A 116 18.64 3.09 6.77
C SER A 116 19.15 4.53 6.64
N HIS A 117 20.27 4.84 7.28
CA HIS A 117 20.91 6.15 7.16
C HIS A 117 21.67 6.29 5.84
N ASP A 118 22.15 5.16 5.29
CA ASP A 118 22.82 5.09 4.00
C ASP A 118 21.88 5.52 2.86
N ASP A 119 20.63 5.09 2.92
CA ASP A 119 19.62 5.39 1.90
C ASP A 119 18.71 6.58 2.26
N LYS A 120 18.80 7.10 3.49
CA LYS A 120 17.85 8.06 4.05
C LYS A 120 16.40 7.58 3.91
N ALA A 121 16.15 6.34 4.35
CA ALA A 121 14.85 5.69 4.27
C ALA A 121 14.42 5.10 5.62
N ILE A 122 13.13 5.17 5.93
CA ILE A 122 12.47 4.37 6.96
C ILE A 122 11.81 3.21 6.24
N VAL A 123 12.15 1.98 6.64
CA VAL A 123 11.68 0.76 6.01
C VAL A 123 10.68 0.07 6.93
N LEU A 124 9.52 -0.25 6.39
CA LEU A 124 8.46 -1.02 7.00
C LEU A 124 8.30 -2.31 6.20
N VAL A 125 8.68 -3.44 6.78
CA VAL A 125 8.57 -4.73 6.10
C VAL A 125 7.64 -5.65 6.87
N PHE A 126 6.76 -6.32 6.14
CA PHE A 126 5.75 -7.20 6.67
C PHE A 126 5.98 -8.63 6.19
N ARG A 127 5.71 -9.56 7.10
CA ARG A 127 5.57 -10.96 6.80
C ARG A 127 4.23 -11.46 7.28
N GLY A 128 3.59 -12.19 6.39
CA GLY A 128 2.44 -13.00 6.74
C GLY A 128 2.77 -14.18 7.65
N THR A 129 2.06 -15.27 7.43
CA THR A 129 2.00 -16.42 8.31
C THR A 129 3.13 -17.42 8.03
N LYS A 130 3.68 -18.07 9.07
CA LYS A 130 4.73 -19.10 8.91
C LYS A 130 4.14 -20.39 8.33
N GLY A 131 4.65 -20.85 7.19
CA GLY A 131 4.42 -22.23 6.71
C GLY A 131 3.10 -22.49 5.99
N THR A 132 2.36 -21.45 5.60
CA THR A 132 0.97 -21.59 5.15
C THR A 132 0.70 -21.17 3.71
N ILE A 133 1.71 -20.95 2.86
CA ILE A 133 1.45 -20.59 1.45
C ILE A 133 0.59 -21.66 0.76
N GLN A 134 0.86 -22.95 1.00
CA GLN A 134 0.01 -24.04 0.53
C GLN A 134 -1.42 -23.92 1.09
N LEU A 135 -1.54 -23.62 2.39
CA LEU A 135 -2.85 -23.41 3.01
C LEU A 135 -3.55 -22.17 2.47
N LEU A 136 -2.86 -21.10 2.07
CA LEU A 136 -3.46 -19.89 1.50
C LEU A 136 -4.03 -20.15 0.10
N VAL A 137 -3.37 -21.02 -0.69
CA VAL A 137 -3.92 -21.53 -1.96
C VAL A 137 -5.16 -22.40 -1.71
N GLU A 138 -5.11 -23.29 -0.72
CA GLU A 138 -6.22 -24.21 -0.40
C GLU A 138 -7.39 -23.54 0.36
N SER A 139 -7.11 -22.46 1.09
CA SER A 139 -8.05 -21.72 1.95
C SER A 139 -8.50 -20.40 1.34
N GLU A 140 -8.49 -20.31 0.00
CA GLU A 140 -8.96 -19.15 -0.76
C GLU A 140 -10.31 -18.62 -0.19
N GLU A 141 -11.17 -19.54 0.22
CA GLU A 141 -12.44 -19.25 0.87
C GLU A 141 -12.32 -18.39 2.16
N LEU A 142 -11.38 -18.72 3.05
CA LEU A 142 -11.20 -18.02 4.33
C LEU A 142 -10.45 -16.70 4.18
N VAL A 143 -9.50 -16.65 3.26
CA VAL A 143 -8.65 -15.47 3.04
C VAL A 143 -9.40 -14.39 2.26
N TYR A 144 -10.23 -14.79 1.29
CA TYR A 144 -10.76 -13.87 0.26
C TYR A 144 -12.29 -13.69 0.23
N ARG A 145 -13.13 -14.64 0.70
CA ARG A 145 -14.60 -14.44 0.60
C ARG A 145 -15.08 -13.23 1.38
N ASN A 146 -14.51 -12.97 2.55
CA ASN A 146 -14.87 -11.82 3.35
C ASN A 146 -13.99 -10.63 3.01
N LYS A 147 -14.65 -9.53 2.63
CA LYS A 147 -13.99 -8.23 2.45
C LYS A 147 -14.45 -7.23 3.49
N THR A 148 -13.58 -6.28 3.81
CA THR A 148 -13.87 -5.16 4.70
C THR A 148 -13.52 -3.84 4.03
N GLN A 149 -14.20 -2.76 4.41
CA GLN A 149 -13.88 -1.41 3.93
C GLN A 149 -12.45 -1.03 4.36
N TRP A 150 -11.71 -0.38 3.45
CA TRP A 150 -10.34 0.05 3.71
C TRP A 150 -10.19 1.56 3.86
N TYR A 151 -9.18 1.98 4.62
CA TYR A 151 -8.95 3.37 4.99
C TYR A 151 -8.75 4.31 3.80
N GLY A 152 -8.06 3.86 2.76
CA GLY A 152 -7.87 4.63 1.54
C GLY A 152 -8.91 4.38 0.45
N GLY A 153 -10.04 3.74 0.78
CA GLY A 153 -11.14 3.48 -0.15
C GLY A 153 -11.19 2.06 -0.68
N GLY A 154 -12.37 1.68 -1.17
CA GLY A 154 -12.67 0.32 -1.62
C GLY A 154 -12.71 -0.71 -0.49
N GLN A 155 -12.74 -1.98 -0.90
CA GLN A 155 -12.80 -3.12 0.01
C GLN A 155 -11.59 -4.02 -0.20
N VAL A 156 -11.08 -4.58 0.89
CA VAL A 156 -9.89 -5.44 0.90
C VAL A 156 -10.20 -6.76 1.60
N GLY A 157 -9.41 -7.80 1.31
CA GLY A 157 -9.53 -9.09 1.99
C GLY A 157 -9.48 -8.90 3.51
N PHE A 158 -10.48 -9.41 4.22
CA PHE A 158 -10.60 -9.24 5.68
C PHE A 158 -9.38 -9.78 6.42
N TYR A 159 -8.85 -10.92 5.94
CA TYR A 159 -7.67 -11.54 6.51
C TYR A 159 -6.43 -10.64 6.41
N PHE A 160 -6.21 -10.02 5.23
CA PHE A 160 -5.10 -9.08 5.00
C PHE A 160 -5.22 -7.84 5.90
N ALA A 161 -6.41 -7.26 5.95
CA ALA A 161 -6.72 -6.12 6.81
C ALA A 161 -6.44 -6.44 8.29
N ARG A 162 -6.88 -7.61 8.75
CA ARG A 162 -6.66 -8.07 10.11
C ARG A 162 -5.17 -8.26 10.39
N ALA A 163 -4.45 -8.99 9.54
CA ALA A 163 -3.02 -9.25 9.71
C ALA A 163 -2.22 -7.95 9.85
N PHE A 164 -2.45 -6.99 8.93
CA PHE A 164 -1.88 -5.65 9.04
C PHE A 164 -2.24 -4.97 10.37
N ASN A 165 -3.52 -4.90 10.71
CA ASN A 165 -3.98 -4.16 11.90
C ASN A 165 -3.41 -4.73 13.20
N VAL A 166 -3.29 -6.06 13.31
CA VAL A 166 -2.71 -6.70 14.49
C VAL A 166 -1.23 -6.36 14.62
N VAL A 167 -0.44 -6.47 13.54
CA VAL A 167 0.98 -6.10 13.56
C VAL A 167 1.17 -4.60 13.82
N TRP A 168 0.41 -3.76 13.13
CA TRP A 168 0.46 -2.30 13.24
C TRP A 168 0.21 -1.82 14.67
N ASN A 169 -0.87 -2.32 15.29
CA ASN A 169 -1.29 -1.88 16.62
C ASN A 169 -0.50 -2.52 17.78
N ASN A 170 0.33 -3.55 17.53
CA ASN A 170 1.17 -4.21 18.55
C ASN A 170 2.62 -3.68 18.61
N GLY A 171 2.85 -2.46 18.10
CA GLY A 171 4.10 -1.72 18.31
C GLY A 171 4.67 -1.11 17.04
N MET A 172 4.33 -1.64 15.86
CA MET A 172 4.91 -1.13 14.60
C MET A 172 4.49 0.31 14.31
N LYS A 173 3.27 0.72 14.72
CA LYS A 173 2.80 2.11 14.68
C LYS A 173 3.68 3.05 15.52
N ASP A 174 4.06 2.62 16.73
CA ASP A 174 4.89 3.44 17.64
C ASP A 174 6.33 3.55 17.11
N ASP A 175 6.85 2.46 16.54
CA ASP A 175 8.14 2.43 15.86
C ASP A 175 8.15 3.40 14.66
N PHE A 176 7.12 3.34 13.81
CA PHE A 176 6.96 4.26 12.69
C PHE A 176 6.91 5.73 13.15
N ASN A 177 6.06 6.05 14.13
CA ASN A 177 5.93 7.41 14.66
C ASN A 177 7.26 7.93 15.24
N THR A 178 7.99 7.06 15.94
CA THR A 178 9.30 7.39 16.52
C THR A 178 10.32 7.68 15.43
N LEU A 179 10.48 6.78 14.46
CA LEU A 179 11.42 6.94 13.35
C LEU A 179 11.05 8.16 12.49
N ARG A 180 9.77 8.37 12.20
CA ARG A 180 9.28 9.49 11.39
C ARG A 180 9.53 10.83 12.05
N SER A 181 9.34 10.91 13.37
CA SER A 181 9.61 12.13 14.15
C SER A 181 11.10 12.44 14.19
N LYS A 182 11.94 11.41 14.30
CA LYS A 182 13.41 11.56 14.34
C LYS A 182 14.01 11.88 12.97
N TYR A 183 13.44 11.33 11.89
CA TYR A 183 13.96 11.45 10.52
C TYR A 183 12.88 11.92 9.53
N PRO A 184 12.33 13.15 9.67
CA PRO A 184 11.19 13.62 8.87
C PRO A 184 11.49 13.76 7.36
N GLY A 185 12.78 13.88 7.00
CA GLY A 185 13.22 13.99 5.61
C GLY A 185 13.37 12.65 4.87
N TYR A 186 13.34 11.54 5.59
CA TYR A 186 13.58 10.20 5.00
C TYR A 186 12.40 9.78 4.12
N GLU A 187 12.70 9.02 3.07
CA GLU A 187 11.68 8.28 2.31
C GLU A 187 11.09 7.17 3.18
N ILE A 188 9.91 6.69 2.80
CA ILE A 188 9.28 5.52 3.41
C ILE A 188 9.30 4.40 2.38
N TRP A 189 9.97 3.30 2.70
CA TRP A 189 9.91 2.09 1.89
C TRP A 189 9.02 1.09 2.60
N VAL A 190 8.08 0.52 1.86
CA VAL A 190 7.16 -0.50 2.36
C VAL A 190 7.32 -1.73 1.49
N GLY A 191 7.30 -2.92 2.11
CA GLY A 191 7.34 -4.14 1.33
C GLY A 191 7.05 -5.40 2.12
N GLY A 192 6.94 -6.49 1.39
CA GLY A 192 6.69 -7.80 1.93
C GLY A 192 6.59 -8.86 0.84
N HIS A 193 6.65 -10.12 1.26
CA HIS A 193 6.52 -11.29 0.41
C HIS A 193 5.21 -12.01 0.71
N SER A 194 4.55 -12.58 -0.32
CA SER A 194 3.33 -13.36 -0.18
C SER A 194 2.20 -12.54 0.47
N LEU A 195 1.54 -13.09 1.49
CA LEU A 195 0.62 -12.37 2.39
C LEU A 195 1.20 -11.05 2.93
N GLY A 196 2.51 -11.01 3.21
CA GLY A 196 3.21 -9.78 3.62
C GLY A 196 3.20 -8.71 2.53
N GLY A 197 3.12 -9.09 1.25
CA GLY A 197 2.93 -8.18 0.12
C GLY A 197 1.59 -7.45 0.22
N SER A 198 0.49 -8.17 0.40
CA SER A 198 -0.82 -7.54 0.62
C SER A 198 -0.84 -6.65 1.86
N MET A 199 -0.24 -7.09 2.97
CA MET A 199 -0.09 -6.24 4.16
C MET A 199 0.69 -4.95 3.86
N ALA A 200 1.74 -5.02 3.04
CA ALA A 200 2.55 -3.89 2.63
C ALA A 200 1.77 -2.92 1.74
N ALA A 201 0.98 -3.41 0.77
CA ALA A 201 0.10 -2.59 -0.06
C ALA A 201 -0.95 -1.85 0.80
N LEU A 202 -1.59 -2.59 1.71
CA LEU A 202 -2.52 -2.02 2.69
C LEU A 202 -1.85 -0.94 3.57
N ALA A 203 -0.63 -1.20 4.04
CA ALA A 203 0.14 -0.26 4.84
C ALA A 203 0.50 1.02 4.09
N SER A 204 1.01 0.92 2.85
CA SER A 204 1.36 2.11 2.07
C SER A 204 0.14 2.95 1.73
N ASN A 205 -0.98 2.31 1.38
CA ASN A 205 -2.26 2.97 1.16
C ASN A 205 -2.73 3.70 2.43
N TYR A 206 -2.73 3.00 3.58
CA TYR A 206 -3.12 3.54 4.88
C TYR A 206 -2.31 4.79 5.25
N LEU A 207 -0.98 4.74 5.08
CA LEU A 207 -0.07 5.82 5.43
C LEU A 207 -0.32 7.10 4.62
N VAL A 208 -0.59 6.97 3.32
CA VAL A 208 -0.88 8.14 2.46
C VAL A 208 -2.30 8.65 2.69
N ALA A 209 -3.29 7.76 2.73
CA ALA A 209 -4.70 8.11 2.92
C ALA A 209 -4.94 8.88 4.23
N ASN A 210 -4.24 8.50 5.31
CA ASN A 210 -4.31 9.17 6.61
C ASN A 210 -3.33 10.35 6.75
N GLN A 211 -2.72 10.81 5.64
CA GLN A 211 -1.81 11.96 5.59
C GLN A 211 -0.58 11.84 6.51
N LEU A 212 -0.18 10.61 6.86
CA LEU A 212 1.01 10.33 7.66
C LEU A 212 2.28 10.44 6.82
N VAL A 213 2.15 10.18 5.51
CA VAL A 213 3.24 10.22 4.53
C VAL A 213 2.73 10.89 3.25
N LYS A 214 3.55 11.74 2.63
CA LYS A 214 3.22 12.28 1.30
C LYS A 214 3.39 11.20 0.24
N SER A 215 2.49 11.14 -0.73
CA SER A 215 2.56 10.21 -1.87
C SER A 215 3.95 10.18 -2.54
N SER A 216 4.59 11.33 -2.75
CA SER A 216 5.94 11.44 -3.34
C SER A 216 7.10 10.97 -2.46
N LYS A 217 6.82 10.50 -1.24
CA LYS A 217 7.83 10.04 -0.27
C LYS A 217 7.68 8.58 0.10
N ILE A 218 6.75 7.85 -0.50
CA ILE A 218 6.53 6.44 -0.24
C ILE A 218 6.86 5.60 -1.48
N LYS A 219 7.43 4.42 -1.25
CA LYS A 219 7.74 3.43 -2.27
C LYS A 219 7.28 2.06 -1.79
N LEU A 220 6.42 1.41 -2.56
CA LEU A 220 6.01 0.03 -2.32
C LEU A 220 6.72 -0.90 -3.30
N VAL A 221 7.30 -1.97 -2.76
CA VAL A 221 7.77 -3.12 -3.54
C VAL A 221 7.28 -4.38 -2.84
N THR A 222 6.65 -5.29 -3.56
CA THR A 222 6.16 -6.57 -3.01
C THR A 222 6.60 -7.74 -3.88
N PHE A 223 6.80 -8.91 -3.27
CA PHE A 223 7.16 -10.14 -3.97
C PHE A 223 6.02 -11.14 -3.87
N GLY A 224 5.50 -11.60 -5.02
CA GLY A 224 4.43 -12.61 -5.04
C GLY A 224 3.15 -12.15 -4.34
N GLU A 225 2.79 -10.87 -4.45
CA GLU A 225 1.59 -10.32 -3.81
C GLU A 225 0.31 -10.88 -4.46
N PRO A 226 -0.60 -11.52 -3.69
CA PRO A 226 -1.93 -11.89 -4.18
C PRO A 226 -2.84 -10.67 -4.34
N ARG A 227 -3.97 -10.82 -5.04
CA ARG A 227 -4.93 -9.72 -5.21
C ARG A 227 -5.46 -9.27 -3.84
N THR A 228 -5.18 -8.02 -3.49
CA THR A 228 -5.38 -7.51 -2.11
C THR A 228 -6.78 -6.98 -1.85
N GLY A 229 -7.42 -6.36 -2.85
CA GLY A 229 -8.73 -5.75 -2.70
C GLY A 229 -9.52 -5.68 -3.99
N ASN A 230 -10.65 -4.99 -3.98
CA ASN A 230 -11.50 -4.81 -5.14
C ASN A 230 -10.96 -3.75 -6.10
N LYS A 231 -11.62 -3.59 -7.26
CA LYS A 231 -11.27 -2.58 -8.26
C LYS A 231 -11.18 -1.15 -7.70
N GLU A 232 -12.10 -0.80 -6.80
CA GLU A 232 -12.07 0.52 -6.16
C GLU A 232 -10.81 0.71 -5.29
N PHE A 233 -10.42 -0.31 -4.53
CA PHE A 233 -9.17 -0.28 -3.77
C PHE A 233 -7.96 -0.14 -4.70
N ALA A 234 -7.90 -0.91 -5.79
CA ALA A 234 -6.83 -0.82 -6.77
C ALA A 234 -6.70 0.59 -7.36
N ASP A 235 -7.81 1.20 -7.77
CA ASP A 235 -7.84 2.55 -8.34
C ASP A 235 -7.37 3.61 -7.33
N GLN A 236 -7.81 3.50 -6.07
CA GLN A 236 -7.36 4.41 -5.02
C GLN A 236 -5.89 4.20 -4.66
N HIS A 237 -5.42 2.94 -4.63
CA HIS A 237 -4.03 2.63 -4.35
C HIS A 237 -3.10 3.20 -5.40
N ASP A 238 -3.43 3.06 -6.68
CA ASP A 238 -2.65 3.64 -7.78
C ASP A 238 -2.58 5.17 -7.69
N ALA A 239 -3.67 5.83 -7.29
CA ALA A 239 -3.71 7.27 -7.12
C ALA A 239 -2.89 7.75 -5.90
N LEU A 240 -2.87 6.98 -4.81
CA LEU A 240 -2.20 7.35 -3.57
C LEU A 240 -0.72 6.98 -3.56
N VAL A 241 -0.35 5.84 -4.15
CA VAL A 241 0.99 5.23 -4.07
C VAL A 241 1.51 4.96 -5.49
N PRO A 242 1.90 6.01 -6.24
CA PRO A 242 2.32 5.87 -7.64
C PRO A 242 3.57 4.99 -7.81
N PHE A 243 4.52 5.05 -6.86
CA PHE A 243 5.64 4.11 -6.81
C PHE A 243 5.18 2.85 -6.08
N SER A 244 4.58 1.94 -6.82
CA SER A 244 4.06 0.67 -6.32
C SER A 244 4.34 -0.40 -7.35
N TYR A 245 5.16 -1.40 -7.00
CA TYR A 245 5.60 -2.45 -7.92
C TYR A 245 5.44 -3.84 -7.31
N ARG A 246 4.72 -4.73 -8.02
CA ARG A 246 4.59 -6.16 -7.68
C ARG A 246 5.63 -6.94 -8.49
N VAL A 247 6.57 -7.60 -7.83
CA VAL A 247 7.59 -8.43 -8.49
C VAL A 247 7.13 -9.88 -8.45
N ILE A 248 7.01 -10.50 -9.61
CA ILE A 248 6.50 -11.86 -9.77
C ILE A 248 7.58 -12.75 -10.39
N HIS A 249 7.79 -13.92 -9.78
CA HIS A 249 8.75 -14.91 -10.25
C HIS A 249 8.04 -15.99 -11.06
N ARG A 250 8.34 -16.04 -12.36
CA ARG A 250 8.02 -17.15 -13.26
C ARG A 250 6.54 -17.57 -13.20
N LYS A 251 6.21 -18.79 -12.74
CA LYS A 251 4.84 -19.32 -12.72
C LYS A 251 4.23 -19.35 -11.30
N ASP A 252 4.61 -18.39 -10.48
CA ASP A 252 4.09 -18.24 -9.12
C ASP A 252 2.55 -18.11 -9.13
N ILE A 253 1.84 -19.08 -8.54
CA ILE A 253 0.38 -19.08 -8.46
C ILE A 253 -0.20 -17.96 -7.58
N VAL A 254 0.53 -17.51 -6.55
CA VAL A 254 -0.04 -16.68 -5.48
C VAL A 254 -0.53 -15.33 -6.00
N PRO A 255 0.19 -14.61 -6.89
CA PRO A 255 -0.33 -13.41 -7.55
C PRO A 255 -1.63 -13.64 -8.31
N HIS A 256 -1.92 -14.86 -8.75
CA HIS A 256 -3.17 -15.14 -9.44
C HIS A 256 -4.31 -15.41 -8.47
N LEU A 257 -4.14 -15.32 -7.15
CA LEU A 257 -5.19 -15.60 -6.18
C LEU A 257 -5.80 -14.33 -5.57
N PRO A 258 -7.14 -14.26 -5.44
CA PRO A 258 -8.12 -15.12 -6.13
C PRO A 258 -8.00 -14.96 -7.64
N LEU A 259 -8.43 -15.94 -8.44
CA LEU A 259 -8.33 -15.84 -9.92
C LEU A 259 -9.02 -14.59 -10.45
N ASP A 260 -8.61 -14.11 -11.62
CA ASP A 260 -9.26 -12.97 -12.25
C ASP A 260 -10.77 -13.24 -12.44
N GLY A 261 -11.58 -12.22 -12.12
CA GLY A 261 -13.03 -12.33 -12.08
C GLY A 261 -13.63 -13.02 -10.85
N MET A 262 -12.81 -13.62 -9.96
CA MET A 262 -13.30 -14.22 -8.71
C MET A 262 -13.46 -13.18 -7.60
N ASP A 263 -14.66 -13.18 -7.00
CA ASP A 263 -15.03 -12.37 -5.85
C ASP A 263 -14.79 -10.85 -5.99
N GLY A 264 -14.56 -10.36 -7.22
CA GLY A 264 -14.31 -8.95 -7.52
C GLY A 264 -12.97 -8.41 -7.02
N PHE A 265 -12.00 -9.28 -6.73
CA PHE A 265 -10.62 -8.85 -6.44
C PHE A 265 -9.90 -8.35 -7.69
N HIS A 266 -8.97 -7.44 -7.48
CA HIS A 266 -8.23 -6.76 -8.53
C HIS A 266 -6.87 -6.32 -8.00
N HIS A 267 -5.85 -6.46 -8.84
CA HIS A 267 -4.52 -5.93 -8.58
C HIS A 267 -4.46 -4.42 -8.75
N HIS A 268 -3.54 -3.78 -8.03
CA HIS A 268 -3.06 -2.46 -8.38
C HIS A 268 -2.03 -2.56 -9.53
N ARG A 269 -1.68 -1.43 -10.16
CA ARG A 269 -0.80 -1.38 -11.34
C ARG A 269 0.64 -1.81 -11.05
N ASN A 270 1.38 -1.99 -12.14
CA ASN A 270 2.82 -2.22 -12.24
C ASN A 270 3.28 -3.58 -11.73
N GLU A 271 3.19 -4.56 -12.63
CA GLU A 271 3.82 -5.85 -12.47
C GLU A 271 5.21 -5.88 -13.10
N ILE A 272 6.19 -6.40 -12.37
CA ILE A 272 7.52 -6.75 -12.87
C ILE A 272 7.65 -8.25 -12.87
N TRP A 273 7.60 -8.84 -14.05
CA TRP A 273 7.59 -10.28 -14.23
C TRP A 273 8.93 -10.79 -14.75
N TYR A 274 9.53 -11.69 -13.97
CA TYR A 274 10.74 -12.42 -14.35
C TYR A 274 10.36 -13.81 -14.83
N ASN A 275 10.23 -14.01 -16.14
CA ASN A 275 10.03 -15.34 -16.73
C ASN A 275 11.36 -16.11 -16.89
N ASN A 276 12.15 -16.14 -15.83
CA ASN A 276 13.44 -16.82 -15.73
C ASN A 276 13.72 -17.16 -14.24
N ASP A 277 14.96 -17.52 -13.91
CA ASP A 277 15.39 -17.83 -12.53
C ASP A 277 15.76 -16.59 -11.69
N MET A 278 15.47 -15.40 -12.21
CA MET A 278 15.86 -14.09 -11.68
C MET A 278 17.37 -13.94 -11.49
N SER A 279 18.24 -14.68 -12.19
CA SER A 279 19.70 -14.49 -12.11
C SER A 279 20.19 -13.26 -12.89
N THR A 280 19.44 -12.86 -13.92
CA THR A 280 19.69 -11.69 -14.77
C THR A 280 18.58 -10.65 -14.62
N PRO A 281 18.81 -9.38 -15.01
CA PRO A 281 17.79 -8.32 -15.01
C PRO A 281 16.85 -8.40 -16.21
N ASP A 282 16.58 -9.60 -16.73
CA ASP A 282 15.69 -9.79 -17.88
C ASP A 282 14.25 -9.96 -17.36
N PHE A 283 13.47 -8.87 -17.36
CA PHE A 283 12.08 -8.84 -16.90
C PHE A 283 11.16 -8.12 -17.89
N VAL A 284 9.86 -8.35 -17.76
CA VAL A 284 8.81 -7.61 -18.45
C VAL A 284 8.09 -6.73 -17.43
N GLU A 285 7.88 -5.45 -17.78
CA GLU A 285 7.07 -4.52 -16.98
C GLU A 285 5.68 -4.38 -17.63
N CYS A 286 4.63 -4.72 -16.88
CA CYS A 286 3.24 -4.46 -17.25
C CYS A 286 2.69 -3.33 -16.36
N ASP A 287 2.63 -2.13 -16.90
CA ASP A 287 1.99 -0.96 -16.27
C ASP A 287 0.45 -1.02 -16.43
N GLU A 288 -0.15 -2.09 -15.93
CA GLU A 288 -1.58 -2.36 -15.95
C GLU A 288 -1.98 -3.02 -14.62
N GLN A 289 -3.25 -2.94 -14.25
CA GLN A 289 -3.77 -3.62 -13.05
C GLN A 289 -3.78 -5.13 -13.27
N GLU A 290 -4.44 -5.60 -14.34
CA GLU A 290 -4.59 -7.01 -14.71
C GLU A 290 -4.02 -7.27 -16.11
N GLY A 291 -2.70 -7.09 -16.26
CA GLY A 291 -2.00 -7.21 -17.54
C GLY A 291 -1.85 -8.67 -18.00
N ARG A 292 -2.41 -9.00 -19.17
CA ARG A 292 -2.38 -10.37 -19.73
C ARG A 292 -1.04 -10.83 -20.29
N ASN A 293 -0.11 -9.89 -20.50
CA ASN A 293 1.17 -10.15 -21.18
C ASN A 293 2.32 -10.42 -20.19
N CYS A 294 2.08 -10.33 -18.88
CA CYS A 294 3.05 -10.67 -17.83
C CYS A 294 2.74 -12.06 -17.23
N SER A 295 2.76 -12.23 -15.91
CA SER A 295 2.57 -13.54 -15.28
C SER A 295 1.26 -14.23 -15.67
N ASP A 296 0.21 -13.46 -16.02
CA ASP A 296 -1.08 -14.01 -16.44
C ASP A 296 -1.00 -14.82 -17.76
N ALA A 297 0.09 -14.68 -18.52
CA ALA A 297 0.37 -15.54 -19.68
C ALA A 297 0.82 -16.97 -19.30
N GLU A 298 1.25 -17.20 -18.06
CA GLU A 298 1.89 -18.45 -17.60
C GLU A 298 1.39 -18.85 -16.21
N LEU A 299 0.30 -19.62 -16.16
CA LEU A 299 -0.25 -20.15 -14.91
C LEU A 299 0.30 -21.56 -14.61
N ASP A 300 0.81 -21.76 -13.40
CA ASP A 300 1.10 -23.08 -12.80
C ASP A 300 0.45 -23.10 -11.41
N TRP A 301 -0.13 -24.24 -11.02
CA TRP A 301 -0.78 -24.40 -9.71
C TRP A 301 0.20 -24.65 -8.56
N LEU A 302 1.50 -24.75 -8.87
CA LEU A 302 2.55 -25.02 -7.92
C LEU A 302 3.09 -23.75 -7.27
N ILE A 303 3.34 -23.82 -5.96
CA ILE A 303 3.93 -22.72 -5.17
C ILE A 303 5.47 -22.67 -5.25
N LYS A 304 6.09 -23.45 -6.14
CA LYS A 304 7.54 -23.63 -6.17
C LYS A 304 8.28 -22.31 -6.43
N ASP A 305 7.82 -21.58 -7.45
CA ASP A 305 8.45 -20.31 -7.84
C ASP A 305 8.15 -19.20 -6.83
N HIS A 306 7.04 -19.31 -6.08
CA HIS A 306 6.64 -18.38 -5.04
C HIS A 306 7.64 -18.24 -3.89
N HIS A 307 8.47 -19.25 -3.62
CA HIS A 307 9.36 -19.23 -2.46
C HIS A 307 10.74 -18.64 -2.74
N ARG A 308 11.14 -18.55 -4.02
CA ARG A 308 12.50 -18.19 -4.42
C ARG A 308 12.49 -16.89 -5.18
N TYR A 309 13.24 -15.90 -4.70
CA TYR A 309 13.36 -14.59 -5.33
C TYR A 309 14.83 -14.20 -5.37
N PHE A 310 15.34 -13.80 -6.55
CA PHE A 310 16.73 -13.34 -6.73
C PHE A 310 17.79 -14.29 -6.16
N GLY A 311 17.60 -15.60 -6.37
CA GLY A 311 18.55 -16.63 -5.96
C GLY A 311 18.51 -17.03 -4.48
N VAL A 312 17.54 -16.56 -3.70
CA VAL A 312 17.37 -17.00 -2.30
C VAL A 312 15.98 -17.57 -2.03
N TYR A 313 15.90 -18.64 -1.23
CA TYR A 313 14.62 -19.11 -0.70
C TYR A 313 14.25 -18.28 0.53
N MET A 314 13.22 -17.45 0.42
CA MET A 314 12.93 -16.35 1.38
C MET A 314 12.92 -16.83 2.85
N TYR A 315 12.14 -17.87 3.13
CA TYR A 315 12.01 -18.44 4.47
C TYR A 315 13.33 -19.03 5.00
N TYR A 316 13.98 -19.90 4.23
CA TYR A 316 15.19 -20.60 4.67
C TYR A 316 16.40 -19.70 4.79
N TYR A 317 16.52 -18.70 3.90
CA TYR A 317 17.56 -17.69 3.96
C TYR A 317 17.40 -16.85 5.22
N GLY A 318 16.18 -16.35 5.48
CA GLY A 318 15.88 -15.58 6.69
C GLY A 318 16.04 -16.37 7.98
N ALA A 319 15.50 -17.59 8.06
CA ALA A 319 15.62 -18.49 9.21
C ALA A 319 17.07 -18.79 9.61
N ARG A 320 18.02 -18.66 8.66
CA ARG A 320 19.47 -18.77 8.88
C ARG A 320 20.14 -17.40 9.08
N ASN A 321 19.42 -16.38 9.56
CA ASN A 321 19.94 -15.03 9.74
C ASN A 321 20.58 -14.45 8.45
N CYS A 322 19.97 -14.76 7.30
CA CYS A 322 20.47 -14.38 5.98
C CYS A 322 21.89 -14.89 5.70
N THR A 323 22.25 -16.07 6.23
CA THR A 323 23.52 -16.75 6.00
C THR A 323 23.31 -18.07 5.26
N GLY A 324 23.89 -18.16 4.06
CA GLY A 324 23.71 -19.32 3.19
C GLY A 324 22.27 -19.45 2.68
N ASP A 325 22.13 -19.93 1.46
CA ASP A 325 20.87 -20.47 0.94
C ASP A 325 21.10 -21.98 0.85
N PRO A 326 20.20 -22.86 1.33
CA PRO A 326 20.29 -24.26 0.96
C PRO A 326 20.23 -24.29 -0.58
N ALA A 327 21.34 -24.69 -1.19
CA ALA A 327 21.39 -24.91 -2.62
C ALA A 327 20.42 -26.06 -2.93
N ASN A 328 19.28 -25.68 -3.53
CA ASN A 328 18.21 -26.54 -4.04
C ASN A 328 17.42 -27.31 -2.99
#